data_AF-A0A537VFD7-F1
#
_entry.id   AF-A0A537VFD7-F1
#
_cell.length_a   1.000
_cell.length_b   1.000
_cell.length_c   1.000
_cell.angle_alpha   90.00
_cell.angle_beta   90.00
_cell.angle_gamma   90.00
#
_symmetry.space_group_name_H-M   'P 1'
#
loop_
_entity.id
_entity.type
_entity.pdbx_description
1 polymer ?
#
loop_
_entity_poly.entity_id
_entity_poly.type
_entity_poly.pdbx_seq_one_letter_code
_entity_poly.pdbx_strand_id
1 'polypeptide(L)'
;MSVQIDRRSFLVSVAAVGSALSLGFDIPFGPRGVRAADSAREITAWVVIGRDESVTIRVAKSEMGQGSFTALPMLVAEELECDWI
;
A
#
# COMPACT_ATOMS: atom_id res chain seq x y z
N MET A 1 22.16 -1.52 28.54
CA MET A 1 21.91 -2.94 28.25
C MET A 1 21.44 -3.04 26.80
N SER A 2 22.35 -3.30 25.84
CA SER A 2 21.98 -3.41 24.43
C SER A 2 21.49 -4.83 24.14
N VAL A 3 20.22 -4.99 23.78
CA VAL A 3 19.69 -6.29 23.35
C VAL A 3 20.23 -6.56 21.95
N GLN A 4 21.21 -7.47 21.85
CA GLN A 4 21.70 -7.93 20.55
C GLN A 4 20.79 -9.06 20.06
N ILE A 5 19.87 -8.74 19.15
CA ILE A 5 19.00 -9.72 18.52
C ILE A 5 19.74 -10.33 17.32
N ASP A 6 20.10 -11.60 17.44
CA ASP A 6 20.66 -12.37 16.34
C ASP A 6 19.56 -12.84 15.38
N ARG A 7 19.78 -12.65 14.08
CA ARG A 7 18.79 -12.94 13.02
C ARG A 7 18.38 -14.40 13.03
N ARG A 8 19.33 -15.31 13.24
CA ARG A 8 19.06 -16.76 13.26
C ARG A 8 18.21 -17.13 14.46
N SER A 9 18.55 -16.61 15.64
CA SER A 9 17.76 -16.83 16.86
C SER A 9 16.31 -16.32 16.70
N PHE A 10 16.13 -15.15 16.08
CA PHE A 10 14.81 -14.58 15.79
C PHE A 10 14.00 -15.41 14.79
N LEU A 11 14.61 -15.86 13.70
CA LEU A 11 13.91 -16.68 12.70
C LEU A 11 13.50 -18.04 13.27
N VAL A 12 14.34 -18.65 14.11
CA VAL A 12 14.03 -19.92 14.79
C VAL A 12 12.89 -19.74 15.80
N SER A 13 12.87 -18.64 16.56
CA SER A 13 11.81 -18.41 17.55
C SER A 13 10.45 -18.12 16.89
N VAL A 14 10.42 -17.36 15.80
CA VAL A 14 9.19 -17.07 15.03
C VAL A 14 8.67 -18.32 14.32
N ALA A 15 9.54 -19.18 13.77
CA ALA A 15 9.14 -20.41 13.10
C ALA A 15 8.63 -21.49 14.08
N ALA A 16 9.16 -21.54 15.30
CA ALA A 16 8.73 -22.51 16.32
C ALA A 16 7.33 -22.21 16.89
N VAL A 17 6.93 -20.94 16.94
CA VAL A 17 5.57 -20.52 17.31
C VAL A 17 4.72 -20.51 16.04
N GLY A 18 4.27 -21.70 15.62
CA GLY A 18 3.64 -22.02 14.32
C GLY A 18 2.31 -21.32 13.97
N SER A 19 2.05 -20.12 14.49
CA SER A 19 0.97 -19.21 14.10
C SER A 19 1.54 -17.81 13.88
N ALA A 20 2.45 -17.68 12.92
CA ALA A 20 3.08 -16.39 12.62
C ALA A 20 2.08 -15.46 11.91
N LEU A 21 1.71 -14.37 12.58
CA LEU A 21 1.11 -13.20 11.96
C LEU A 21 2.13 -12.60 10.97
N SER A 22 1.80 -12.60 9.67
CA SER A 22 2.65 -12.01 8.65
C SER A 22 2.35 -10.51 8.53
N LEU A 23 3.18 -9.68 9.16
CA LEU A 23 3.17 -8.23 8.98
C LEU A 23 4.23 -7.86 7.95
N GLY A 24 3.79 -7.37 6.80
CA GLY A 24 4.67 -6.79 5.79
C GLY A 24 5.04 -5.36 6.18
N PHE A 25 6.33 -5.10 6.38
CA PHE A 25 6.87 -3.76 6.57
C PHE A 25 7.71 -3.38 5.36
N ASP A 26 7.41 -2.24 4.74
CA ASP A 26 8.32 -1.63 3.77
C ASP A 26 9.38 -0.84 4.55
N ILE A 27 10.61 -1.36 4.59
CA ILE A 27 11.72 -0.72 5.29
C ILE A 27 12.49 0.12 4.26
N PRO A 28 12.47 1.47 4.36
CA PRO A 28 12.98 2.36 3.32
C PRO A 28 14.50 2.30 3.09
N PHE A 29 15.24 1.57 3.96
CA PHE A 29 16.70 1.48 3.94
C PHE A 29 17.26 0.05 3.76
N GLY A 30 16.42 -0.93 3.38
CA GLY A 30 16.84 -2.33 3.15
C GLY A 30 17.06 -2.70 1.67
N PRO A 31 17.75 -3.82 1.36
CA PRO A 31 17.83 -4.33 -0.01
C PRO A 31 16.41 -4.65 -0.50
N ARG A 32 15.93 -3.91 -1.50
CA ARG A 32 14.61 -4.14 -2.10
C ARG A 32 14.64 -5.50 -2.79
N GLY A 33 14.04 -6.52 -2.17
CA GLY A 33 13.73 -7.77 -2.84
C GLY A 33 12.78 -7.45 -4.00
N VAL A 34 13.21 -7.69 -5.23
CA VAL A 34 12.36 -7.51 -6.41
C VAL A 34 11.28 -8.59 -6.36
N ARG A 35 10.14 -8.25 -5.76
CA ARG A 35 8.90 -8.99 -5.97
C ARG A 35 8.42 -8.59 -7.36
N ALA A 36 8.22 -9.57 -8.25
CA ALA A 36 7.54 -9.32 -9.51
C ALA A 36 6.19 -8.68 -9.18
N ALA A 37 6.00 -7.43 -9.60
CA ALA A 37 4.79 -6.66 -9.33
C ALA A 37 3.68 -7.17 -10.26
N ASP A 38 3.02 -8.25 -9.87
CA ASP A 38 1.77 -8.72 -10.49
C ASP A 38 0.56 -7.90 -10.02
N SER A 39 0.71 -7.10 -8.96
CA SER A 39 -0.32 -6.21 -8.45
C SER A 39 -0.13 -4.79 -8.99
N ALA A 40 -1.23 -4.18 -9.44
CA ALA A 40 -1.30 -2.79 -9.85
C ALA A 40 -0.48 -1.87 -8.93
N ARG A 41 0.29 -0.96 -9.52
CA ARG A 41 1.23 -0.13 -8.79
C ARG A 41 0.46 0.95 -8.04
N GLU A 42 0.39 0.81 -6.72
CA GLU A 42 -0.08 1.89 -5.85
C GLU A 42 0.87 3.08 -6.00
N ILE A 43 0.36 4.21 -6.50
CA ILE A 43 1.09 5.48 -6.54
C ILE A 43 1.15 6.08 -5.12
N THR A 44 0.10 5.81 -4.33
CA THR A 44 -0.01 6.03 -2.88
C THR A 44 -1.08 5.05 -2.35
N ALA A 45 -1.25 4.88 -1.03
CA ALA A 45 -2.31 4.04 -0.42
C ALA A 45 -3.76 4.38 -0.87
N TRP A 46 -3.93 5.49 -1.59
CA TRP A 46 -5.22 6.05 -2.01
C TRP A 46 -5.45 6.00 -3.53
N VAL A 47 -4.41 5.82 -4.35
CA VAL A 47 -4.51 5.87 -5.82
C VAL A 47 -3.81 4.65 -6.43
N VAL A 48 -4.56 3.88 -7.22
CA VAL A 48 -4.08 2.71 -7.96
C VAL A 48 -4.30 2.97 -9.45
N ILE A 49 -3.25 2.81 -10.25
CA ILE A 49 -3.38 2.75 -11.72
C ILE A 49 -3.26 1.28 -12.14
N GLY A 50 -4.35 0.75 -12.69
CA GLY A 50 -4.46 -0.58 -13.24
C GLY A 50 -3.69 -0.74 -14.55
N ARG A 51 -3.40 -1.99 -14.92
CA ARG A 51 -2.75 -2.29 -16.22
C ARG A 51 -3.70 -2.10 -17.40
N ASP A 52 -4.99 -2.04 -17.12
CA ASP A 52 -6.09 -1.76 -18.04
C ASP A 52 -6.40 -0.26 -18.13
N GLU A 53 -5.47 0.59 -17.68
CA GLU A 53 -5.61 2.06 -17.66
C GLU A 53 -6.73 2.58 -16.73
N SER A 54 -7.31 1.71 -15.90
CA SER A 54 -8.28 2.12 -14.88
C SER A 54 -7.59 2.84 -13.72
N VAL A 55 -8.19 3.93 -13.24
CA VAL A 55 -7.71 4.68 -12.07
C VAL A 55 -8.68 4.48 -10.91
N THR A 56 -8.22 3.84 -9.84
CA THR A 56 -9.02 3.69 -8.61
C THR A 56 -8.58 4.72 -7.58
N ILE A 57 -9.52 5.56 -7.13
CA ILE A 57 -9.29 6.60 -6.13
C ILE A 57 -10.09 6.27 -4.86
N ARG A 58 -9.40 6.24 -3.72
CA ARG A 58 -10.00 5.96 -2.40
C ARG A 58 -10.10 7.23 -1.58
N VAL A 59 -11.30 7.53 -1.07
CA VAL A 59 -11.57 8.68 -0.20
C VAL A 59 -11.87 8.19 1.22
N ALA A 60 -11.00 8.50 2.18
CA ALA A 60 -11.13 8.08 3.57
C ALA A 60 -12.08 8.95 4.43
N LYS A 61 -12.77 9.92 3.82
CA LYS A 61 -13.73 10.80 4.50
C LYS A 61 -15.14 10.26 4.32
N SER A 62 -15.94 10.30 5.39
CA SER A 62 -17.35 9.92 5.30
C SER A 62 -18.11 10.93 4.46
N GLU A 63 -18.92 10.44 3.53
CA GLU A 63 -19.84 11.23 2.72
C GLU A 63 -21.18 11.41 3.46
N MET A 64 -21.62 12.66 3.66
CA MET A 64 -22.93 13.01 4.26
C MET A 64 -23.67 14.07 3.42
N GLY A 65 -23.35 14.18 2.12
CA GLY A 65 -23.99 15.10 1.18
C GLY A 65 -23.17 16.35 0.79
N GLN A 66 -21.93 16.46 1.30
CA GLN A 66 -21.02 17.56 0.96
C GLN A 66 -20.36 17.47 -0.42
N GLY A 67 -20.47 16.32 -1.12
CA GLY A 67 -19.87 16.08 -2.43
C GLY A 67 -18.40 15.67 -2.41
N SER A 68 -17.86 15.17 -1.29
CA SER A 68 -16.43 14.83 -1.18
C SER A 68 -16.01 13.64 -2.04
N PHE A 69 -16.91 12.68 -2.31
CA PHE A 69 -16.70 11.55 -3.23
C PHE A 69 -16.72 11.95 -4.71
N THR A 70 -17.17 13.17 -5.02
CA THR A 70 -17.13 13.72 -6.38
C THR A 70 -15.98 14.70 -6.52
N ALA A 71 -15.88 15.69 -5.62
CA ALA A 71 -14.91 16.77 -5.74
C ALA A 71 -13.45 16.28 -5.59
N LEU A 72 -13.17 15.39 -4.63
CA LEU A 72 -11.78 14.92 -4.42
C LEU A 72 -11.28 14.06 -5.59
N PRO A 73 -12.07 13.09 -6.11
CA PRO A 73 -11.59 12.30 -7.23
C PRO A 73 -11.56 13.10 -8.55
N MET A 74 -12.41 14.11 -8.74
CA MET A 74 -12.32 15.01 -9.91
C MET A 74 -10.98 15.77 -9.96
N LEU A 75 -10.51 16.30 -8.84
CA LEU A 75 -9.20 16.96 -8.78
C LEU A 75 -8.06 16.02 -9.17
N VAL A 76 -8.14 14.76 -8.72
CA VAL A 76 -7.14 13.74 -9.09
C VAL A 76 -7.25 13.38 -10.56
N ALA A 77 -8.46 13.30 -11.11
CA ALA A 77 -8.68 13.00 -12.52
C ALA A 77 -8.13 14.11 -13.44
N GLU A 78 -8.29 15.38 -13.06
CA GLU A 78 -7.73 16.52 -13.78
C GLU A 78 -6.19 16.48 -13.81
N GLU A 79 -5.54 16.23 -12.66
CA GLU A 79 -4.07 16.15 -12.58
C GLU A 79 -3.49 14.94 -13.31
N LEU A 80 -4.26 13.85 -13.41
CA LEU A 80 -3.87 12.64 -14.15
C LEU A 80 -4.30 12.67 -15.63
N GLU A 81 -5.00 13.70 -16.06
CA GLU A 81 -5.61 13.81 -17.39
C GLU A 81 -6.43 12.55 -17.78
N CYS A 82 -7.17 11.97 -16.82
CA CYS A 82 -7.99 10.78 -17.06
C CYS A 82 -9.49 11.11 -17.13
N ASP A 83 -10.22 10.29 -17.90
CA ASP A 83 -11.66 10.49 -18.09
C ASP A 83 -12.47 10.27 -16.80
N TRP A 84 -13.50 11.11 -16.61
CA TRP A 84 -14.47 11.01 -15.52
C TRP A 84 -15.78 10.39 -16.05
N ILE A 85 -16.00 9.10 -15.77
CA ILE A 85 -17.19 8.34 -16.20
C ILE A 85 -17.87 7.68 -15.00
#